data_AF-A0A1G2Y4X1-F1
#
_entry.id   AF-A0A1G2Y4X1-F1
#
_cell.length_a   1.000
_cell.length_b   1.000
_cell.length_c   1.000
_cell.angle_alpha   90.00
_cell.angle_beta   90.00
_cell.angle_gamma   90.00
#
_symmetry.space_group_name_H-M   'P 1'
#
loop_
_entity.id
_entity.type
_entity.pdbx_description
1 polymer ?
#
loop_
_entity_poly.entity_id
_entity_poly.type
_entity_poly.pdbx_seq_one_letter_code
_entity_poly.pdbx_strand_id
1 'polypeptide(L)' 'MSERKIVEQMVLLKLPRMMVGQIIDGLRERQNVWQLTAEYMETGETSEPCIIEECSDADEANNIAAYYEEIINKIQSQLE' A
#
# COMPACT_ATOMS: atom_id res chain seq x y z
N MET A 1 11.80 -34.17 6.77
CA MET A 1 10.59 -33.32 6.62
C MET A 1 10.84 -32.40 5.43
N SER A 2 10.09 -32.55 4.35
CA SER A 2 10.26 -31.73 3.14
C SER A 2 9.66 -30.34 3.39
N GLU A 3 10.46 -29.28 3.24
CA GLU A 3 9.96 -27.91 3.16
C GLU A 3 9.01 -27.81 1.96
N ARG A 4 7.73 -27.48 2.20
CA ARG A 4 6.84 -27.06 1.11
C ARG A 4 7.22 -25.64 0.74
N LYS A 5 7.83 -25.45 -0.43
CA LYS A 5 7.86 -24.14 -1.09
C LYS A 5 6.41 -23.72 -1.35
N ILE A 6 5.95 -22.68 -0.66
CA ILE A 6 4.72 -21.99 -1.06
C ILE A 6 5.09 -21.26 -2.37
N VAL A 7 4.51 -21.72 -3.47
CA VAL A 7 4.58 -20.99 -4.74
C VAL A 7 3.50 -19.93 -4.66
N GLU A 8 3.89 -18.66 -4.62
CA GLU A 8 2.94 -17.56 -4.72
C GLU A 8 2.15 -17.68 -6.02
N GLN A 9 0.82 -17.64 -5.91
CA GLN A 9 -0.05 -17.64 -7.08
C GLN A 9 -0.07 -16.24 -7.68
N MET A 10 0.43 -16.10 -8.90
CA MET A 10 0.49 -14.83 -9.61
C MET A 10 -0.75 -14.63 -10.48
N VAL A 11 -1.24 -13.38 -10.55
CA VAL A 11 -2.32 -12.97 -11.45
C VAL A 11 -1.74 -12.08 -12.55
N LEU A 12 -2.10 -12.35 -13.81
CA LEU A 12 -1.74 -11.49 -14.95
C LEU A 12 -2.87 -10.51 -15.24
N LEU A 13 -2.56 -9.22 -15.15
CA LEU A 13 -3.49 -8.13 -15.47
C LEU A 13 -2.97 -7.36 -16.70
N LYS A 14 -3.78 -7.29 -17.76
CA LYS A 14 -3.45 -6.52 -18.97
C LYS A 14 -4.35 -5.30 -19.08
N LEU A 15 -3.77 -4.12 -18.98
CA LEU A 15 -4.46 -2.84 -19.04
C LEU A 15 -3.68 -1.84 -19.90
N PRO A 16 -4.36 -0.85 -20.52
CA PRO A 16 -3.68 0.30 -21.11
C PRO A 16 -2.80 1.03 -20.10
N ARG A 17 -1.62 1.49 -20.52
CA ARG A 17 -0.64 2.19 -19.66
C ARG A 17 -1.27 3.34 -18.85
N MET A 18 -2.18 4.11 -19.46
CA MET A 18 -2.88 5.20 -18.77
C MET A 18 -3.76 4.71 -17.62
N MET A 19 -4.42 3.56 -17.75
CA MET A 19 -5.21 2.98 -16.66
C MET A 19 -4.31 2.49 -15.53
N VAL A 20 -3.14 1.93 -15.86
CA VAL A 20 -2.15 1.53 -14.85
C VAL A 20 -1.66 2.75 -14.06
N GLY A 21 -1.41 3.89 -14.73
CA GLY A 21 -1.09 5.15 -14.06
C GLY A 21 -2.15 5.57 -13.05
N GLN A 22 -3.42 5.56 -13.45
CA GLN A 22 -4.54 5.90 -12.55
C GLN A 22 -4.68 4.95 -11.36
N ILE A 23 -4.37 3.66 -11.54
CA ILE A 23 -4.34 2.70 -10.43
C ILE A 23 -3.21 3.06 -9.46
N ILE A 24 -2.02 3.36 -9.95
CA ILE A 24 -0.89 3.79 -9.11
C ILE A 24 -1.25 5.05 -8.33
N ASP A 25 -1.86 6.05 -8.99
CA ASP A 25 -2.28 7.29 -8.34
C ASP A 25 -3.25 6.99 -7.17
N GLY A 26 -4.28 6.17 -7.40
CA GLY A 26 -5.21 5.78 -6.36
C GLY A 26 -4.57 4.97 -5.21
N LEU A 27 -3.58 4.12 -5.52
CA LEU A 27 -2.83 3.38 -4.50
C LEU A 27 -1.94 4.30 -3.66
N ARG A 28 -1.36 5.35 -4.25
CA ARG A 28 -0.58 6.37 -3.52
C ARG A 28 -1.47 7.17 -2.55
N GLU A 29 -2.67 7.53 -2.95
CA GLU A 29 -3.64 8.16 -2.04
C GLU A 29 -3.99 7.25 -0.86
N ARG A 30 -4.21 5.96 -1.13
CA ARG A 30 -4.46 4.97 -0.05
C ARG A 30 -3.27 4.79 0.86
N GLN A 31 -2.06 4.75 0.32
CA GLN A 31 -0.85 4.72 1.12
C GLN A 31 -0.74 5.93 2.04
N ASN A 32 -0.98 7.14 1.52
CA ASN A 32 -0.90 8.39 2.27
C ASN A 32 -1.87 8.40 3.47
N VAL A 33 -3.11 7.92 3.26
CA VAL A 33 -4.10 7.79 4.34
C VAL A 33 -3.57 6.91 5.49
N TRP A 34 -2.89 5.80 5.18
CA TRP A 34 -2.30 4.93 6.20
C TRP A 34 -1.09 5.57 6.92
N GLN A 35 -0.28 6.36 6.20
CA GLN A 35 0.81 7.12 6.81
C GLN A 35 0.29 8.19 7.78
N LEU A 36 -0.75 8.92 7.40
CA LEU A 36 -1.40 9.90 8.27
C LEU A 36 -2.15 9.23 9.44
N THR A 37 -2.72 8.03 9.22
CA THR A 37 -3.28 7.21 10.32
C THR A 37 -2.20 6.85 11.33
N ALA A 38 -1.01 6.41 10.88
CA ALA A 38 0.11 6.14 11.77
C ALA A 38 0.57 7.39 12.54
N GLU A 39 0.71 8.53 11.85
CA GLU A 39 1.03 9.83 12.47
C GLU A 39 0.03 10.19 13.59
N TYR A 40 -1.26 10.03 13.31
CA TYR A 40 -2.32 10.27 14.29
C TYR A 40 -2.22 9.34 15.49
N MET A 41 -1.95 8.05 15.27
CA MET A 41 -1.85 7.08 16.35
C MET A 41 -0.63 7.37 17.26
N GLU A 42 0.44 7.95 16.73
CA GLU A 42 1.64 8.34 17.50
C GLU A 42 1.47 9.67 18.24
N THR A 43 0.84 10.65 17.58
CA THR A 43 0.90 12.06 18.01
C THR A 43 -0.44 12.63 18.47
N GLY A 44 -1.56 12.01 18.07
CA GLY A 44 -2.92 12.53 18.24
C GLY A 44 -3.32 13.62 17.24
N GLU A 45 -2.45 13.94 16.27
CA GLU A 45 -2.66 14.96 15.24
C GLU A 45 -2.25 14.44 13.86
N THR A 46 -2.65 15.13 12.79
CA THR A 46 -2.17 14.85 11.44
C THR A 46 -1.64 16.10 10.77
N SER A 47 -0.59 15.94 9.98
CA SER A 47 0.00 17.00 9.16
C SER A 47 -0.93 17.53 8.07
N GLU A 48 -1.87 16.68 7.60
CA GLU A 48 -2.87 17.02 6.59
C GLU A 48 -4.28 16.53 6.99
N PRO A 49 -5.36 17.19 6.52
CA PRO A 49 -6.71 16.70 6.71
C PRO A 49 -6.92 15.34 6.03
N CYS A 50 -7.27 14.32 6.81
CA CYS A 50 -7.54 12.99 6.29
C CYS A 50 -8.60 12.26 7.11
N ILE A 51 -9.03 11.10 6.59
CA ILE A 51 -9.80 10.13 7.35
C ILE A 51 -8.79 9.23 8.07
N ILE A 52 -8.96 9.03 9.37
CA ILE A 52 -8.18 8.07 10.15
C ILE A 52 -8.83 6.70 10.00
N GLU A 53 -8.05 5.73 9.54
CA GLU A 53 -8.50 4.35 9.38
C GLU A 53 -8.48 3.60 10.71
N GLU A 54 -9.25 2.52 10.79
CA GLU A 54 -9.30 1.67 11.99
C GLU A 54 -8.11 0.71 12.00
N CYS A 55 -7.26 0.83 13.04
CA CYS A 55 -6.17 -0.10 13.34
C CYS A 55 -5.87 -0.13 14.84
N SER A 56 -5.05 -1.08 15.26
CA SER A 56 -4.70 -1.33 16.65
C SER A 56 -3.65 -0.34 17.17
N ASP A 57 -2.68 0.00 16.32
CA ASP A 57 -1.55 0.89 16.64
C ASP A 57 -0.92 1.48 15.37
N ALA A 58 0.05 2.37 15.56
CA ALA A 58 0.80 3.01 14.48
C ALA A 58 1.66 2.02 13.67
N ASP A 59 2.16 0.95 14.29
CA ASP A 59 2.97 -0.06 13.60
C ASP A 59 2.11 -0.83 12.58
N GLU A 60 0.88 -1.19 12.94
CA GLU A 60 -0.08 -1.78 12.00
C GLU A 60 -0.34 -0.85 10.80
N ALA A 61 -0.60 0.43 11.05
CA ALA A 61 -0.81 1.40 9.98
C ALA A 61 0.42 1.57 9.08
N ASN A 62 1.61 1.68 9.66
CA ASN A 62 2.88 1.75 8.93
C ASN A 62 3.15 0.49 8.09
N ASN A 63 2.85 -0.69 8.62
CA ASN A 63 2.97 -1.95 7.89
C ASN A 63 2.05 -2.00 6.67
N ILE A 64 0.81 -1.49 6.80
CA ILE A 64 -0.12 -1.41 5.67
C ILE A 64 0.36 -0.39 4.63
N ALA A 65 0.84 0.78 5.04
CA ALA A 65 1.44 1.76 4.14
C ALA A 65 2.65 1.19 3.38
N ALA A 66 3.50 0.42 4.05
CA ALA A 66 4.63 -0.27 3.43
C ALA A 66 4.17 -1.35 2.43
N TYR A 67 3.06 -2.02 2.70
CA TYR A 67 2.48 -2.99 1.76
C TYR A 67 1.97 -2.31 0.48
N TYR A 68 1.34 -1.14 0.59
CA TYR A 68 0.99 -0.33 -0.59
C TYR A 68 2.24 0.08 -1.39
N GLU A 69 3.33 0.48 -0.72
CA GLU A 69 4.62 0.79 -1.37
C GLU A 69 5.12 -0.42 -2.19
N GLU A 70 5.09 -1.62 -1.60
CA GLU A 70 5.51 -2.85 -2.29
C GLU A 70 4.67 -3.11 -3.55
N ILE A 71 3.33 -2.99 -3.43
CA ILE A 71 2.42 -3.16 -4.57
C ILE A 71 2.75 -2.16 -5.68
N ILE A 72 2.89 -0.88 -5.33
CA ILE A 72 3.16 0.18 -6.30
C ILE A 72 4.48 -0.09 -7.02
N ASN A 73 5.54 -0.43 -6.28
CA ASN A 73 6.85 -0.75 -6.86
C ASN A 73 6.78 -1.95 -7.80
N LYS A 74 6.04 -3.02 -7.45
CA LYS A 74 5.85 -4.18 -8.34
C LYS A 74 5.05 -3.86 -9.59
N ILE A 75 4.12 -2.90 -9.55
CA ILE A 75 3.40 -2.45 -10.75
C ILE A 75 4.33 -1.58 -11.61
N GLN A 76 5.05 -0.64 -11.00
CA GLN A 76 5.96 0.27 -11.70
C GLN A 76 7.08 -0.49 -12.41
N SER A 77 7.66 -1.53 -11.78
CA SER A 77 8.70 -2.36 -12.41
C SER A 77 8.22 -3.14 -13.64
N GLN A 78 6.90 -3.25 -13.88
CA GLN A 78 6.34 -3.87 -15.08
C GLN A 78 6.17 -2.87 -16.24
N LEU A 79 6.34 -1.57 -15.97
CA LEU A 79 6.23 -0.49 -16.96
C LEU A 79 7.58 -0.08 -17.56
N GLU A 80 8.69 -0.45 -16.91
CA GLU A 80 10.07 -0.33 -17.39
C GLU A 80 10.38 -1.37 -18.48
#